data_AF-A0A6F7VY01-F1
#
_entry.id   AF-A0A6F7VY01-F1
#
_cell.length_a   1.000
_cell.length_b   1.000
_cell.length_c   1.000
_cell.angle_alpha   90.00
_cell.angle_beta   90.00
_cell.angle_gamma   90.00
#
_symmetry.space_group_name_H-M   'P 1'
#
loop_
_entity.id
_entity.type
_entity.pdbx_description
1 polymer ?
#
loop_
_entity_poly.entity_id
_entity_poly.type
_entity_poly.pdbx_seq_one_letter_code
_entity_poly.pdbx_strand_id
1 'polypeptide(L)' 'MENSIGLVTALNPYIGYNAATSIAKEALATGRGVAELVLEKGLLPADRLAQVLRPEEIAGSPSL' A
#
# COMPACT_ATOMS: atom_id res chain seq x y z
N MET A 1 11.29 -5.85 -6.77
CA MET A 1 9.98 -6.50 -6.53
C MET A 1 9.71 -6.38 -5.04
N GLU A 2 9.33 -5.19 -4.60
CA GLU A 2 9.06 -4.94 -3.18
C GLU A 2 7.62 -5.36 -2.91
N ASN A 3 7.46 -6.35 -2.04
CA ASN A 3 6.27 -7.18 -1.89
C ASN A 3 4.95 -6.39 -1.81
N SER A 4 4.22 -6.36 -2.94
CA SER A 4 2.89 -5.76 -3.08
C SER A 4 1.89 -6.23 -2.02
N ILE A 5 2.04 -7.44 -1.48
CA ILE A 5 1.15 -8.01 -0.46
C ILE A 5 1.33 -7.34 0.92
N GLY A 6 2.57 -7.06 1.32
CA GLY A 6 2.86 -6.38 2.59
C GLY A 6 2.32 -4.95 2.59
N LEU A 7 2.48 -4.26 1.46
CA LEU A 7 1.98 -2.91 1.27
C LEU A 7 0.45 -2.83 1.28
N VAL A 8 -0.24 -3.72 0.56
CA VAL A 8 -1.72 -3.75 0.57
C VAL A 8 -2.25 -3.96 1.99
N THR A 9 -1.62 -4.82 2.78
CA THR A 9 -2.02 -5.08 4.16
C THR A 9 -1.84 -3.84 5.04
N ALA A 10 -0.71 -3.15 4.90
CA ALA A 10 -0.43 -1.90 5.62
C ALA A 10 -1.43 -0.78 5.28
N LEU A 11 -2.05 -0.81 4.09
CA LEU A 11 -3.02 0.18 3.65
C LEU A 11 -4.44 -0.05 4.18
N ASN A 12 -4.79 -1.27 4.61
CA ASN A 12 -6.11 -1.62 5.13
C ASN A 12 -6.68 -0.63 6.17
N PRO A 13 -5.94 -0.19 7.22
CA PRO A 13 -6.48 0.75 8.21
C PRO A 13 -6.73 2.16 7.65
N TYR A 14 -6.11 2.52 6.51
CA TYR A 14 -6.18 3.87 5.95
C TYR A 14 -7.24 4.00 4.85
N ILE A 15 -7.35 2.99 3.98
CA ILE A 15 -8.26 3.03 2.81
C ILE A 15 -9.38 1.99 2.90
N GLY A 16 -9.37 1.13 3.92
CA GLY A 16 -10.34 0.06 4.13
C GLY A 16 -10.04 -1.20 3.31
N TYR A 17 -10.52 -2.34 3.81
CA TYR A 17 -10.29 -3.66 3.22
C TYR A 17 -10.72 -3.78 1.76
N ASN A 18 -11.90 -3.24 1.42
CA ASN A 18 -12.44 -3.34 0.06
C ASN A 18 -11.59 -2.59 -0.96
N ALA A 19 -11.19 -1.35 -0.65
CA ALA A 19 -10.34 -0.56 -1.53
C ALA A 19 -8.95 -1.19 -1.67
N ALA A 20 -8.33 -1.59 -0.56
CA ALA A 20 -7.03 -2.27 -0.57
C ALA A 20 -7.06 -3.57 -1.40
N THR A 21 -8.11 -4.38 -1.24
CA THR A 21 -8.32 -5.60 -2.03
C THR A 21 -8.49 -5.30 -3.52
N SER A 22 -9.22 -4.24 -3.87
CA SER A 22 -9.39 -3.81 -5.27
C SER A 22 -8.05 -3.39 -5.88
N ILE A 23 -7.26 -2.59 -5.16
CA ILE A 23 -5.93 -2.16 -5.60
C ILE A 23 -4.99 -3.35 -5.79
N ALA A 24 -5.00 -4.31 -4.86
CA ALA A 24 -4.17 -5.50 -4.97
C ALA A 24 -4.47 -6.32 -6.23
N LYS A 25 -5.77 -6.51 -6.54
CA LYS A 25 -6.21 -7.20 -7.75
C LYS A 25 -5.80 -6.46 -9.01
N GLU A 26 -5.95 -5.14 -9.03
CA GLU A 26 -5.57 -4.31 -10.18
C GLU A 26 -4.06 -4.29 -10.40
N ALA A 27 -3.27 -4.14 -9.35
CA ALA A 27 -1.81 -4.23 -9.39
C ALA A 27 -1.35 -5.58 -9.97
N LEU A 28 -1.96 -6.68 -9.52
CA LEU A 28 -1.65 -8.02 -10.03
C LEU A 28 -2.04 -8.19 -11.50
N ALA A 29 -3.21 -7.71 -11.90
CA ALA A 29 -3.72 -7.85 -13.27
C ALA A 29 -2.96 -6.99 -14.29
N THR A 30 -2.51 -5.81 -13.87
CA THR A 30 -1.89 -4.81 -14.77
C THR A 30 -0.36 -4.76 -14.66
N GLY A 31 0.22 -5.35 -13.60
CA GLY A 31 1.63 -5.22 -13.27
C GLY A 31 2.01 -3.84 -12.71
N ARG A 32 1.03 -2.95 -12.46
CA ARG A 32 1.27 -1.61 -11.91
C ARG A 32 1.57 -1.63 -10.41
N GLY A 33 2.20 -0.58 -9.92
CA GLY A 33 2.53 -0.43 -8.50
C GLY A 33 1.31 -0.13 -7.64
N VAL A 34 1.21 -0.75 -6.46
CA VAL A 34 0.13 -0.49 -5.49
C VAL A 34 0.08 0.98 -5.07
N ALA A 35 1.25 1.57 -4.77
CA ALA A 35 1.35 2.98 -4.37
C ALA A 35 0.88 3.94 -5.48
N GLU A 36 1.25 3.66 -6.72
CA GLU A 36 0.81 4.43 -7.90
C GLU A 36 -0.71 4.43 -8.04
N LEU A 37 -1.33 3.24 -7.93
CA LEU A 37 -2.79 3.11 -8.03
C LEU A 37 -3.54 3.79 -6.88
N VAL A 38 -2.98 3.80 -5.67
CA VAL A 38 -3.55 4.51 -4.52
C VAL A 38 -3.60 6.02 -4.76
N LEU A 39 -2.51 6.58 -5.31
CA LEU A 39 -2.43 8.01 -5.63
C LEU A 39 -3.34 8.38 -6.80
N GLU A 40 -3.33 7.58 -7.87
CA GLU A 40 -4.17 7.80 -9.04
C GLU A 40 -5.65 7.81 -8.67
N LYS A 41 -6.08 6.90 -7.80
CA LYS A 41 -7.48 6.82 -7.34
C LYS A 41 -7.81 7.80 -6.21
N GLY A 42 -6.85 8.61 -5.75
CA GLY A 42 -7.06 9.59 -4.68
C GLY A 42 -7.46 8.97 -3.34
N LEU A 43 -7.09 7.70 -3.10
CA LEU A 43 -7.50 6.97 -1.89
C LEU A 43 -6.70 7.42 -0.66
N LEU A 44 -5.48 7.90 -0.87
CA LEU A 44 -4.62 8.43 0.18
C LEU A 44 -3.71 9.52 -0.42
N PRO A 45 -3.50 10.66 0.28
CA PRO A 45 -2.58 11.68 -0.21
C PRO A 45 -1.13 11.19 -0.17
N ALA A 46 -0.30 11.76 -1.05
CA ALA A 46 1.10 11.38 -1.23
C ALA A 46 1.92 11.41 0.07
N ASP A 47 1.75 12.45 0.89
CA ASP A 47 2.45 12.58 2.18
C ASP A 47 2.11 11.44 3.14
N ARG A 48 0.84 11.02 3.18
CA ARG A 48 0.40 9.91 4.04
C ARG A 48 0.87 8.57 3.49
N LEU A 49 0.80 8.38 2.18
CA LEU A 49 1.32 7.18 1.56
C LEU A 49 2.81 7.02 1.81
N ALA A 50 3.59 8.11 1.70
CA ALA A 50 5.02 8.10 2.00
C ALA A 50 5.32 7.76 3.48
N GLN A 51 4.45 8.13 4.43
CA GLN A 51 4.58 7.73 5.83
C GLN A 51 4.33 6.22 6.00
N VAL A 52 3.29 5.68 5.38
CA VAL A 52 2.95 4.24 5.43
C VAL A 52 4.01 3.39 4.75
N LEU A 53 4.67 3.94 3.72
CA LEU A 53 5.73 3.26 2.96
C LEU A 53 7.08 3.20 3.68
N ARG A 54 7.20 3.77 4.88
CA ARG A 54 8.47 3.76 5.61
C ARG A 54 8.85 2.32 5.97
N PRO A 55 10.15 1.96 5.87
CA PRO A 55 10.63 0.63 6.23
C PRO A 55 10.20 0.20 7.63
N GLU A 56 10.15 1.16 8.56
CA GLU A 56 9.72 1.00 9.96
C GLU A 56 8.25 0.55 10.10
N GLU A 57 7.40 0.89 9.12
CA GLU A 57 5.96 0.59 9.12
C GLU A 57 5.63 -0.69 8.30
N ILE A 58 6.45 -1.02 7.29
CA ILE A 58 6.23 -2.18 6.39
C ILE A 58 6.93 -3.44 6.89
N ALA A 59 8.14 -3.30 7.42
CA ALA A 59 8.84 -4.39 8.08
C ALA A 59 8.52 -4.28 9.56
N GLY A 60 7.76 -5.22 10.12
CA GLY A 60 7.60 -5.37 11.57
C GLY A 60 8.94 -5.75 12.24
N SER A 61 9.94 -4.89 12.15
CA SER A 61 11.23 -5.01 12.80
C SER A 61 11.07 -4.45 14.21
N PRO A 62 11.11 -5.28 15.27
CA PRO A 62 11.31 -4.74 16.59
C PRO A 62 12.66 -4.01 16.53
N SER A 63 12.62 -2.69 16.76
CA SER A 63 13.84 -1.97 17.09
C SER A 63 14.34 -2.60 18.40
N LEU A 64 15.50 -3.26 18.34
CA LEU A 64 16.20 -3.81 19.50
C LEU A 64 16.61 -2.70 20.46
#